data_AF-X0WYU1-F1
#
_entry.id   AF-X0WYU1-F1
#
_cell.length_a   1.000
_cell.length_b   1.000
_cell.length_c   1.000
_cell.angle_alpha   90.00
_cell.angle_beta   90.00
_cell.angle_gamma   90.00
#
_symmetry.space_group_name_H-M   'P 1'
#
loop_
_entity.id
_entity.type
_entity.pdbx_description
1 polymer ?
#
loop_
_entity_poly.entity_id
_entity_poly.type
_entity_poly.pdbx_seq_one_letter_code
_entity_poly.pdbx_strand_id
1 'polypeptide(L)' 'MGQSFYVKESEIHGRGCFTTQLLRPSTIFRVPYYEVREETWTSVITDSGIYELYSPFKFLNHSDDPNAEVYQID' A
#
# COMPACT_ATOMS: atom_id res chain seq x y z
N MET A 1 -6.52 12.39 -14.22
CA MET A 1 -5.38 12.98 -13.49
C MET A 1 -4.91 11.95 -12.48
N GLY A 2 -3.67 11.47 -12.64
CA GLY A 2 -3.19 10.20 -12.08
C GLY A 2 -2.91 10.22 -10.58
N GLN A 3 -3.11 9.07 -9.93
CA GLN A 3 -2.89 8.86 -8.50
C GLN A 3 -1.43 9.18 -8.11
N SER A 4 -1.25 9.82 -6.95
CA SER A 4 -0.06 10.58 -6.56
C SER A 4 0.88 9.82 -5.63
N PHE A 5 1.02 8.50 -5.84
CA PHE A 5 1.94 7.66 -5.08
C PHE A 5 3.10 7.19 -5.94
N TYR A 6 4.27 7.07 -5.33
CA TYR A 6 5.46 6.54 -5.97
C TYR A 6 6.27 5.71 -4.99
N VAL A 7 7.07 4.80 -5.53
CA VAL A 7 7.93 3.91 -4.76
C VAL A 7 9.37 4.40 -4.89
N LYS A 8 10.08 4.49 -3.77
CA LYS A 8 11.53 4.76 -3.74
C LYS A 8 12.19 3.99 -2.61
N GLU A 9 13.51 3.86 -2.66
CA GLU A 9 14.28 3.38 -1.51
C GLU A 9 14.02 4.28 -0.29
N SER A 10 13.72 3.64 0.83
CA SER A 10 13.56 4.26 2.15
C SER A 10 14.87 4.13 2.93
N GLU A 11 15.09 5.04 3.86
CA GLU A 11 16.28 5.01 4.72
C GLU A 11 16.19 3.95 5.84
N ILE A 12 15.02 3.31 5.98
CA ILE A 12 14.72 2.38 7.09
C ILE A 12 14.75 0.93 6.57
N HIS A 13 13.86 0.58 5.62
CA HIS A 13 13.65 -0.79 5.17
C HIS A 13 13.31 -0.85 3.69
N GLY A 14 14.33 -1.04 2.84
CA GLY A 14 14.14 -1.24 1.39
C GLY A 14 13.23 -0.20 0.76
N ARG A 15 12.40 -0.62 -0.20
CA ARG A 15 11.49 0.28 -0.92
C ARG A 15 10.24 0.62 -0.10
N GLY A 16 9.93 1.90 0.01
CA GLY A 16 8.72 2.45 0.64
C GLY A 16 7.78 3.16 -0.35
N CYS A 17 6.51 3.31 0.03
CA CYS A 17 5.49 4.06 -0.69
C CYS A 17 5.40 5.50 -0.17
N PHE A 18 5.47 6.47 -1.07
CA PHE A 18 5.47 7.91 -0.78
C PHE A 18 4.43 8.63 -1.62
N THR A 19 3.99 9.81 -1.17
CA THR A 19 3.11 10.68 -1.94
C THR A 19 3.83 11.95 -2.39
N THR A 20 3.45 12.48 -3.56
CA THR A 20 3.99 13.75 -4.08
C THR A 20 3.27 14.99 -3.52
N GLN A 21 2.21 14.81 -2.74
CA GLN A 21 1.36 15.90 -2.25
C GLN A 21 1.06 15.73 -0.76
N LEU A 22 0.87 16.86 -0.07
CA LEU A 22 0.42 16.84 1.32
C LEU A 22 -1.01 16.29 1.40
N LEU A 23 -1.21 15.27 2.23
CA LEU A 23 -2.51 14.66 2.45
C LEU A 23 -3.16 15.26 3.69
N ARG A 24 -4.46 15.53 3.60
CA ARG A 24 -5.27 15.87 4.79
C ARG A 24 -5.52 14.58 5.59
N PRO A 25 -5.65 14.66 6.92
CA PRO A 25 -6.12 13.53 7.72
C PRO A 25 -7.41 12.93 7.13
N SER A 26 -7.54 11.61 7.21
CA SER A 26 -8.71 10.85 6.71
C SER A 26 -8.91 10.88 5.19
N THR A 27 -7.92 11.29 4.39
CA THR A 27 -7.98 11.11 2.93
C THR A 27 -7.98 9.62 2.59
N ILE A 28 -9.03 9.17 1.88
CA ILE A 28 -9.18 7.77 1.47
C ILE A 28 -8.65 7.58 0.05
N PHE A 29 -7.74 6.62 -0.13
CA PHE A 29 -7.27 6.20 -1.44
C PHE A 29 -7.73 4.78 -1.73
N ARG A 30 -8.53 4.64 -2.78
CA ARG A 30 -8.90 3.34 -3.32
C ARG A 30 -7.82 2.89 -4.29
N VAL A 31 -7.12 1.83 -3.92
CA VAL A 31 -6.14 1.19 -4.78
C VAL A 31 -6.85 0.02 -5.48
N PRO A 32 -7.02 0.07 -6.81
CA PRO A 32 -7.61 -1.06 -7.53
C PRO A 32 -6.68 -2.27 -7.44
N TYR A 33 -7.26 -3.44 -7.18
CA TYR A 33 -6.56 -4.72 -7.30
C TYR A 33 -6.40 -5.02 -8.79
N TYR A 34 -5.17 -5.30 -9.23
CA TYR A 34 -4.92 -5.78 -10.58
C TYR A 34 -4.52 -7.26 -10.51
N GLU A 35 -5.23 -8.11 -11.24
CA GLU A 35 -4.80 -9.49 -11.47
C GLU A 35 -3.51 -9.50 -12.31
N VAL A 36 -2.43 -9.95 -11.68
CA VAL A 36 -1.26 -10.64 -12.23
C VAL A 36 -0.25 -9.84 -13.07
N ARG A 37 0.97 -9.67 -12.51
CA ARG A 37 2.29 -10.00 -13.12
C ARG A 37 3.29 -10.42 -12.02
N GLU A 38 4.17 -11.37 -12.36
CA GLU A 38 4.81 -12.39 -11.51
C GLU A 38 5.77 -11.95 -10.38
N GLU A 39 5.91 -10.67 -10.03
CA GLU A 39 7.08 -10.25 -9.23
C GLU A 39 6.81 -9.45 -7.95
N THR A 40 5.56 -9.17 -7.56
CA THR A 40 5.31 -8.40 -6.32
C THR A 40 4.00 -8.76 -5.59
N TRP A 41 4.11 -9.64 -4.59
CA TRP A 41 3.01 -10.10 -3.73
C TRP A 41 2.93 -9.33 -2.41
N THR A 42 1.71 -8.96 -1.97
CA THR A 42 1.39 -8.59 -0.59
C THR A 42 0.37 -9.58 -0.04
N SER A 43 0.61 -10.15 1.13
CA SER A 43 -0.36 -11.04 1.77
C SER A 43 -1.41 -10.21 2.52
N VAL A 44 -2.67 -10.38 2.16
CA VAL A 44 -3.84 -9.86 2.87
C VAL A 44 -4.48 -11.01 3.62
N ILE A 45 -4.62 -10.86 4.92
CA ILE A 45 -5.30 -11.83 5.78
C ILE A 45 -6.76 -11.41 5.88
N THR A 46 -7.67 -12.30 5.51
CA THR A 46 -9.12 -12.12 5.64
C THR A 46 -9.71 -13.29 6.42
N ASP A 47 -10.98 -13.18 6.83
CA ASP A 47 -11.71 -14.28 7.48
C ASP A 47 -11.82 -15.54 6.60
N SER A 48 -11.70 -15.38 5.27
CA SER A 48 -11.78 -16.46 4.28
C SER A 48 -10.40 -17.08 3.96
N GLY A 49 -9.32 -16.55 4.53
CA GLY A 49 -7.95 -17.04 4.30
C GLY A 49 -6.95 -15.94 3.94
N ILE A 50 -5.75 -16.36 3.56
CA ILE A 50 -4.65 -15.48 3.12
C ILE A 50 -4.71 -15.34 1.60
N TYR A 51 -4.80 -14.10 1.12
CA TYR A 51 -4.81 -13.76 -0.30
C TYR A 51 -3.52 -13.02 -0.64
N GLU A 52 -2.81 -13.44 -1.68
CA GLU A 52 -1.68 -12.67 -2.19
C GLU A 52 -2.14 -11.73 -3.31
N LEU A 53 -2.01 -10.42 -3.07
CA LEU A 53 -2.49 -9.37 -3.97
C LEU A 53 -1.33 -8.49 -4.44
N TYR A 54 -1.33 -8.13 -5.72
CA TYR A 54 -0.46 -7.06 -6.22
C TYR A 54 -1.08 -5.72 -5.84
N SER A 55 -0.43 -5.03 -4.92
CA SER A 55 -0.81 -3.69 -4.51
C SER A 55 0.45 -2.86 -4.25
N PRO A 56 0.48 -1.55 -4.57
CA PRO A 56 1.49 -0.63 -4.03
C PRO A 56 1.57 -0.70 -2.49
N PHE A 57 0.56 -1.27 -1.82
CA PHE A 57 0.61 -1.61 -0.39
C PHE A 57 1.74 -2.58 -0.02
N LYS A 58 2.30 -3.35 -0.95
CA LYS A 58 3.53 -4.13 -0.71
C LYS A 58 4.69 -3.25 -0.23
N PHE A 59 4.73 -2.00 -0.68
CA PHE A 59 5.75 -1.04 -0.31
C PHE A 59 5.34 -0.17 0.90
N LEU A 60 4.23 -0.49 1.58
CA LEU A 60 3.97 0.09 2.88
C LEU A 60 4.89 -0.58 3.89
N ASN A 61 5.77 0.21 4.48
CA ASN A 61 6.67 -0.26 5.52
C ASN A 61 5.94 -0.31 6.85
N HIS A 62 6.31 -1.28 7.69
CA HIS A 62 5.95 -1.28 9.09
C HIS A 62 6.69 -0.15 9.83
N SER A 63 6.01 0.53 10.76
CA SER A 63 6.53 1.63 11.56
C SER A 63 5.90 1.58 12.95
N ASP A 64 6.69 1.87 14.00
CA ASP A 64 6.18 2.03 15.37
C ASP A 64 5.32 3.30 15.53
N ASP A 65 5.44 4.25 14.59
CA ASP A 65 4.61 5.46 14.48
C ASP A 65 4.01 5.53 13.05
N PRO A 66 2.91 4.81 12.78
CA PRO A 66 2.29 4.77 11.46
C PRO A 66 1.47 6.04 11.19
N ASN A 67 1.56 6.55 9.97
CA ASN A 67 0.81 7.74 9.51
C ASN A 67 -0.31 7.42 8.51
N ALA A 68 -0.56 6.14 8.26
CA ALA A 68 -1.59 5.63 7.38
C ALA A 68 -2.05 4.25 7.86
N GLU A 69 -3.32 3.94 7.63
CA GLU A 69 -3.94 2.67 7.99
C GLU A 69 -4.62 2.06 6.76
N VAL A 70 -4.65 0.73 6.70
CA VAL A 70 -5.27 -0.03 5.62
C VAL A 70 -6.51 -0.71 6.16
N TYR A 71 -7.65 -0.49 5.50
CA TYR A 71 -8.92 -1.14 5.84
C TYR A 71 -9.50 -1.81 4.61
N GLN A 72 -10.17 -2.94 4.82
CA GLN A 72 -11.08 -3.51 3.84
C GLN A 72 -12.37 -2.68 3.82
N ILE A 73 -12.85 -2.33 2.62
CA ILE A 73 -14.11 -1.60 2.42
C ILE A 73 -15.00 -2.52 1.57
N ASP A 74 -16.20 -2.82 2.08
CA ASP A 74 -17.24 -3.59 1.39
C ASP A 74 -17.98 -2.76 0.32
#